data_AF-A0A3B9WU99-F1
#
_entry.id   AF-A0A3B9WU99-F1
#
_cell.length_a   1.000
_cell.length_b   1.000
_cell.length_c   1.000
_cell.angle_alpha   90.00
_cell.angle_beta   90.00
_cell.angle_gamma   90.00
#
_symmetry.space_group_name_H-M   'P 1'
#
loop_
_entity.id
_entity.type
_entity.pdbx_description
1 polymer ?
#
loop_
_entity_poly.entity_id
_entity_poly.type
_entity_poly.pdbx_seq_one_letter_code
_entity_poly.pdbx_strand_id
1 'polypeptide(L)'
;MSNSKWESGIDLLILSAFSYLYIPVIIFCVTWFKWFIGIPVSVFAAAPVIVLILKTGKRGRLSGAENIIFSVIAFLLCLCWCYFSGLGGFVLQSGDFPKHNVILRDLITMDIPVRYVFNGKKGFLSYYIGAYLVPAFVGRAFGGSFDRANDALLLWTALGIFIALLLIYRESGLRKGRALVIMLAAIVLFATFVCPLSAIFSRWRPEEVGDGLHWLSNTIWIQYSSDITLLSYVFPQMLSGLLGVALFKAFRHEYDKWGLVLAPLVLYSAFVFLGMAVLMLTVLVSDLYVQEQLSLKSIFSLYNICSLITAAALVLYLLGNIIQERPPGIPGAFGITDYRGHFFTLLIFDAAWALWFVILYAGDDKKRDNALLAAAAINLFIYPFLRMGYYNDLCMRASIPALLTVAVTTAESLAGAMAGERQMRK
;
A
#
# COMPACT_ATOMS: atom_id res chain seq x y z
N MET A 1 25.50 -6.55 22.64
CA MET A 1 26.27 -6.28 21.40
C MET A 1 26.69 -7.60 20.78
N SER A 2 25.87 -8.15 19.90
CA SER A 2 26.23 -9.31 19.07
C SER A 2 26.66 -8.77 17.71
N ASN A 3 27.96 -8.80 17.44
CA ASN A 3 28.53 -8.54 16.12
C ASN A 3 28.06 -9.62 15.14
N SER A 4 26.89 -9.43 14.51
CA SER A 4 26.58 -10.15 13.28
C SER A 4 27.49 -9.60 12.19
N LYS A 5 28.58 -10.32 11.90
CA LYS A 5 29.44 -10.06 10.74
C LYS A 5 28.55 -10.02 9.50
N TRP A 6 28.38 -8.83 8.92
CA TRP A 6 27.72 -8.66 7.64
C TRP A 6 28.54 -9.43 6.59
N GLU A 7 27.96 -10.47 6.00
CA GLU A 7 28.57 -11.08 4.81
C GLU A 7 28.50 -10.09 3.66
N SER A 8 29.60 -9.92 2.95
CA SER A 8 29.65 -9.11 1.74
C SER A 8 28.66 -9.64 0.70
N GLY A 9 27.85 -8.73 0.16
CA GLY A 9 26.97 -8.99 -0.99
C GLY A 9 25.62 -8.29 -0.90
N ILE A 10 24.93 -8.30 -2.04
CA ILE A 10 23.69 -7.57 -2.28
C ILE A 10 22.50 -8.28 -1.64
N ASP A 11 21.68 -7.55 -0.89
CA ASP A 11 20.35 -7.99 -0.48
C ASP A 11 19.38 -7.91 -1.67
N LEU A 12 19.22 -9.05 -2.37
CA LEU A 12 18.38 -9.16 -3.56
C LEU A 12 16.90 -8.86 -3.28
N LEU A 13 16.40 -9.11 -2.06
CA LEU A 13 14.99 -8.90 -1.74
C LEU A 13 14.71 -7.40 -1.56
N ILE A 14 15.58 -6.69 -0.85
CA ILE A 14 15.51 -5.23 -0.73
C ILE A 14 15.69 -4.56 -2.09
N LEU A 15 16.66 -5.02 -2.90
CA LEU A 15 16.82 -4.57 -4.28
C LEU A 15 15.55 -4.78 -5.10
N SER A 16 14.93 -5.96 -5.02
CA SER A 16 13.71 -6.28 -5.77
C SER A 16 12.55 -5.38 -5.36
N ALA A 17 12.36 -5.15 -4.05
CA ALA A 17 11.29 -4.31 -3.53
C ALA A 17 11.42 -2.84 -3.94
N PHE A 18 12.62 -2.25 -3.80
CA PHE A 18 12.83 -0.88 -4.26
C PHE A 18 12.80 -0.77 -5.78
N SER A 19 13.36 -1.73 -6.52
CA SER A 19 13.28 -1.73 -7.98
C SER A 19 11.83 -1.78 -8.46
N TYR A 20 11.00 -2.61 -7.82
CA TYR A 20 9.58 -2.71 -8.14
C TYR A 20 8.86 -1.36 -8.02
N LEU A 21 9.13 -0.60 -6.96
CA LEU A 21 8.51 0.71 -6.72
C LEU A 21 9.12 1.84 -7.58
N TYR A 22 10.43 1.83 -7.79
CA TYR A 22 11.16 2.93 -8.43
C TYR A 22 11.29 2.80 -9.95
N ILE A 23 11.21 1.61 -10.53
CA ILE A 23 11.22 1.45 -12.00
C ILE A 23 10.07 2.25 -12.65
N PRO A 24 8.81 2.14 -12.19
CA PRO A 24 7.73 2.97 -12.72
C PRO A 24 7.95 4.47 -12.49
N VAL A 25 8.53 4.87 -11.36
CA VAL A 25 8.87 6.27 -11.09
C VAL A 25 9.89 6.80 -12.09
N ILE A 26 10.94 6.04 -12.39
CA ILE A 26 11.97 6.43 -13.36
C ILE A 26 11.36 6.51 -14.76
N ILE A 27 10.60 5.49 -15.18
CA ILE A 27 9.87 5.49 -16.47
C ILE A 27 9.01 6.75 -16.57
N PHE A 28 8.23 7.05 -15.52
CA PHE A 28 7.39 8.23 -15.48
C PHE A 28 8.20 9.53 -15.63
N CYS A 29 9.27 9.70 -14.83
CA CYS A 29 10.06 10.92 -14.85
C CYS A 29 10.69 11.19 -16.23
N VAL A 30 11.20 10.17 -16.91
CA VAL A 30 11.82 10.35 -18.24
C VAL A 30 10.80 10.56 -19.36
N THR A 31 9.54 10.18 -19.15
CA THR A 31 8.52 10.22 -20.20
C THR A 31 7.43 11.27 -20.04
N TRP A 32 7.13 11.71 -18.82
CA TRP A 32 6.16 12.79 -18.55
C TRP A 32 6.82 14.17 -18.42
N PHE A 33 8.02 14.24 -17.87
CA PHE A 33 8.72 15.51 -17.72
C PHE A 33 9.62 15.82 -18.91
N LYS A 34 9.89 17.12 -19.11
CA LYS A 34 10.95 17.54 -20.02
C LYS A 34 12.28 16.95 -19.54
N TRP A 35 13.15 16.56 -20.47
CA TRP A 35 14.40 15.83 -20.17
C TRP A 35 15.26 16.50 -19.09
N PHE A 36 15.32 17.83 -19.06
CA PHE A 36 16.10 18.60 -18.06
C PHE A 36 15.50 18.59 -16.64
N ILE A 37 14.25 18.15 -16.47
CA ILE A 37 13.64 17.85 -15.16
C ILE A 37 13.65 16.33 -14.93
N GLY A 38 13.24 15.57 -15.94
CA GLY A 38 13.07 14.12 -15.86
C GLY A 38 14.36 13.38 -15.52
N ILE A 39 15.48 13.76 -16.14
CA ILE A 39 16.78 13.11 -15.87
C ILE A 39 17.26 13.40 -14.44
N PRO A 40 17.35 14.66 -13.96
CA PRO A 40 17.75 14.93 -12.57
C PRO A 40 16.86 14.24 -11.53
N VAL A 41 15.53 14.27 -11.71
CA VAL A 41 14.60 13.61 -10.76
C VAL A 41 14.80 12.09 -10.78
N SER A 42 15.03 11.49 -11.95
CA SER A 42 15.35 10.05 -12.03
C SER A 42 16.65 9.69 -11.31
N VAL A 43 17.66 10.56 -11.35
CA VAL A 43 18.90 10.38 -10.58
C VAL A 43 18.63 10.47 -9.08
N PHE A 44 17.85 11.45 -8.63
CA PHE A 44 17.45 11.57 -7.22
C PHE A 44 16.61 10.38 -6.74
N ALA A 45 15.85 9.75 -7.63
CA ALA A 45 15.07 8.56 -7.32
C ALA A 45 15.97 7.29 -7.23
N ALA A 46 16.88 7.11 -8.19
CA ALA A 46 17.68 5.88 -8.32
C ALA A 46 18.96 5.85 -7.45
N ALA A 47 19.71 6.96 -7.39
CA ALA A 47 21.00 7.02 -6.70
C ALA A 47 20.92 6.61 -5.21
N PRO A 48 19.98 7.11 -4.39
CA PRO A 48 19.93 6.72 -2.99
C PRO A 48 19.59 5.23 -2.80
N VAL A 49 18.76 4.64 -3.67
CA VAL A 49 18.45 3.20 -3.65
C VAL A 49 19.70 2.37 -3.98
N ILE A 50 20.47 2.77 -5.00
CA ILE A 50 21.74 2.12 -5.36
C ILE A 50 22.73 2.21 -4.19
N VAL A 51 22.89 3.39 -3.58
CA VAL A 51 23.76 3.59 -2.41
C VAL A 51 23.32 2.71 -1.24
N LEU A 52 22.01 2.63 -0.98
CA LEU A 52 21.47 1.75 0.07
C LEU A 52 21.87 0.29 -0.20
N ILE A 53 21.66 -0.20 -1.42
CA ILE A 53 21.92 -1.60 -1.77
C ILE A 53 23.42 -1.93 -1.69
N LEU A 54 24.29 -1.02 -2.12
CA LEU A 54 25.75 -1.20 -2.03
C LEU A 54 26.25 -1.19 -0.59
N LYS A 55 25.56 -0.48 0.31
CA LYS A 55 25.91 -0.40 1.74
C LYS A 55 25.24 -1.48 2.59
N THR A 56 24.13 -2.05 2.12
CA THR A 56 23.40 -3.09 2.85
C THR A 56 24.07 -4.44 2.56
N GLY A 57 24.73 -5.01 3.57
CA GLY A 57 25.20 -6.40 3.48
C GLY A 57 24.03 -7.38 3.42
N LYS A 58 24.30 -8.65 3.10
CA LYS A 58 23.24 -9.67 3.00
C LYS A 58 22.46 -9.76 4.32
N ARG A 59 21.16 -9.43 4.30
CA ARG A 59 20.22 -9.83 5.34
C ARG A 59 19.75 -11.27 5.03
N GLY A 60 19.56 -12.08 6.08
CA GLY A 60 19.49 -13.55 6.03
C GLY A 60 18.67 -14.18 4.89
N ARG A 61 19.07 -15.38 4.47
CA ARG A 61 18.46 -16.14 3.35
C ARG A 61 17.20 -16.89 3.77
N LEU A 62 16.20 -16.90 2.89
CA LEU A 62 15.30 -18.04 2.69
C LEU A 62 16.17 -19.22 2.18
N SER A 63 16.69 -20.04 3.07
CA SER A 63 17.49 -21.21 2.71
C SER A 63 16.70 -22.51 2.96
N GLY A 64 16.88 -23.50 2.09
CA GLY A 64 16.27 -24.83 2.20
C GLY A 64 15.29 -25.16 1.07
N ALA A 65 15.29 -26.41 0.62
CA ALA A 65 14.42 -26.90 -0.46
C ALA A 65 12.93 -26.75 -0.13
N GLU A 66 12.56 -26.99 1.13
CA GLU A 66 11.20 -26.77 1.64
C GLU A 66 10.76 -25.31 1.45
N ASN A 67 11.62 -24.34 1.79
CA ASN A 67 11.33 -22.92 1.65
C ASN A 67 11.18 -22.50 0.19
N ILE A 68 11.91 -23.13 -0.75
CA ILE A 68 11.73 -22.89 -2.18
C ILE A 68 10.37 -23.41 -2.65
N ILE A 69 9.99 -24.63 -2.26
CA ILE A 69 8.68 -25.22 -2.64
C ILE A 69 7.54 -24.34 -2.15
N PHE A 70 7.56 -23.94 -0.87
CA PHE A 70 6.52 -23.06 -0.33
C PHE A 70 6.55 -21.65 -0.93
N SER A 71 7.71 -21.15 -1.36
CA SER A 71 7.82 -19.90 -2.09
C SER A 71 7.15 -19.97 -3.47
N VAL A 72 7.35 -21.08 -4.20
CA VAL A 72 6.66 -21.33 -5.48
C VAL A 72 5.16 -21.44 -5.26
N ILE A 73 4.72 -22.21 -4.24
CA ILE A 73 3.29 -22.32 -3.90
C ILE A 73 2.71 -20.95 -3.55
N ALA A 74 3.39 -20.16 -2.70
CA ALA A 74 2.94 -18.82 -2.35
C ALA A 74 2.84 -17.89 -3.56
N PHE A 75 3.80 -17.94 -4.49
CA PHE A 75 3.73 -17.17 -5.73
C PHE A 75 2.55 -17.59 -6.62
N LEU A 76 2.31 -18.89 -6.78
CA LEU A 76 1.15 -19.39 -7.51
C LEU A 76 -0.17 -18.96 -6.86
N LEU A 77 -0.24 -18.94 -5.53
CA LEU A 77 -1.41 -18.43 -4.81
C LEU A 77 -1.59 -16.92 -4.97
N CYS A 78 -0.51 -16.12 -4.99
CA CYS A 78 -0.58 -14.71 -5.36
C CYS A 78 -1.14 -14.53 -6.77
N LEU A 79 -0.68 -15.33 -7.73
CA LEU A 79 -1.21 -15.31 -9.10
C LEU A 79 -2.69 -15.67 -9.15
N CYS A 80 -3.11 -16.73 -8.44
CA CYS A 80 -4.51 -17.10 -8.33
C CYS A 80 -5.35 -15.96 -7.73
N TRP A 81 -4.87 -15.32 -6.66
CA TRP A 81 -5.57 -14.21 -6.04
C TRP A 81 -5.73 -13.04 -7.03
N CYS A 82 -4.66 -12.62 -7.69
CA CYS A 82 -4.73 -11.57 -8.70
C CYS A 82 -5.67 -11.94 -9.86
N TYR A 83 -5.61 -13.18 -10.33
CA TYR A 83 -6.47 -13.69 -11.39
C TYR A 83 -7.96 -13.59 -11.00
N PHE A 84 -8.33 -14.11 -9.83
CA PHE A 84 -9.72 -14.04 -9.34
C PHE A 84 -10.17 -12.62 -8.96
N SER A 85 -9.24 -11.71 -8.69
CA SER A 85 -9.52 -10.28 -8.52
C SER A 85 -9.74 -9.53 -9.84
N GLY A 86 -9.71 -10.19 -10.99
CA GLY A 86 -9.99 -9.58 -12.30
C GLY A 86 -8.76 -9.04 -13.04
N LEU A 87 -7.56 -9.17 -12.46
CA LEU A 87 -6.34 -8.78 -13.16
C LEU A 87 -6.08 -9.74 -14.32
N GLY A 88 -5.73 -9.21 -15.48
CA GLY A 88 -5.59 -9.98 -16.72
C GLY A 88 -6.86 -10.03 -17.59
N GLY A 89 -8.03 -9.68 -17.04
CA GLY A 89 -9.29 -9.65 -17.81
C GLY A 89 -9.88 -11.03 -18.13
N PHE A 90 -9.39 -12.09 -17.49
CA PHE A 90 -9.84 -13.48 -17.70
C PHE A 90 -11.12 -13.85 -16.95
N VAL A 91 -11.49 -13.07 -15.94
CA VAL A 91 -12.71 -13.24 -15.14
C VAL A 91 -13.50 -11.95 -15.10
N LEU A 92 -14.72 -12.00 -14.55
CA LEU A 92 -15.53 -10.81 -14.35
C LEU A 92 -14.77 -9.78 -13.50
N GLN A 93 -14.58 -8.61 -14.09
CA GLN A 93 -13.88 -7.51 -13.46
C GLN A 93 -14.85 -6.65 -12.63
N SER A 94 -14.35 -6.12 -11.51
CA SER A 94 -15.13 -5.23 -10.64
C SER A 94 -15.48 -3.89 -11.31
N GLY A 95 -16.36 -3.11 -10.68
CA GLY A 95 -16.86 -1.84 -11.24
C GLY A 95 -15.79 -0.76 -11.52
N ASP A 96 -14.60 -0.88 -10.93
CA ASP A 96 -13.50 0.08 -11.14
C ASP A 96 -12.62 -0.26 -12.36
N PHE A 97 -12.70 -1.50 -12.87
CA PHE A 97 -11.86 -1.93 -14.00
C PHE A 97 -12.13 -1.25 -15.33
N PRO A 98 -13.35 -0.81 -15.70
CA PRO A 98 -13.53 -0.01 -16.90
C PRO A 98 -12.56 1.18 -16.95
N LYS A 99 -12.36 1.86 -15.81
CA LYS A 99 -11.35 2.93 -15.67
C LYS A 99 -9.93 2.38 -15.79
N HIS A 100 -9.59 1.31 -15.08
CA HIS A 100 -8.25 0.72 -15.10
C HIS A 100 -7.83 0.28 -16.53
N ASN A 101 -8.76 -0.33 -17.26
CA ASN A 101 -8.57 -0.77 -18.64
C ASN A 101 -8.41 0.41 -19.59
N VAL A 102 -9.17 1.50 -19.41
CA VAL A 102 -9.00 2.73 -20.21
C VAL A 102 -7.63 3.34 -19.95
N ILE A 103 -7.20 3.47 -18.69
CA ILE A 103 -5.86 3.98 -18.35
C ILE A 103 -4.80 3.11 -19.02
N LEU A 104 -4.89 1.79 -18.88
CA LEU A 104 -3.92 0.86 -19.45
C LEU A 104 -3.88 0.95 -20.99
N ARG A 105 -5.04 0.94 -21.65
CA ARG A 105 -5.17 1.09 -23.10
C ARG A 105 -4.54 2.41 -23.57
N ASP A 106 -4.89 3.53 -22.95
CA ASP A 106 -4.41 4.84 -23.37
C ASP A 106 -2.88 4.96 -23.18
N LEU A 107 -2.33 4.37 -22.12
CA LEU A 107 -0.89 4.25 -21.92
C LEU A 107 -0.20 3.39 -22.97
N ILE A 108 -0.91 2.56 -23.73
CA ILE A 108 -0.36 1.73 -24.81
C ILE A 108 -0.50 2.44 -26.16
N THR A 109 -1.69 2.99 -26.45
CA THR A 109 -2.07 3.41 -27.81
C THR A 109 -1.84 4.89 -28.10
N MET A 110 -1.76 5.75 -27.08
CA MET A 110 -1.63 7.20 -27.27
C MET A 110 -0.17 7.66 -27.21
N ASP A 111 0.14 8.87 -27.70
CA ASP A 111 1.47 9.44 -27.52
C ASP A 111 1.78 9.70 -26.05
N ILE A 112 3.04 9.49 -25.64
CA ILE A 112 3.51 9.75 -24.29
C ILE A 112 4.16 11.15 -24.24
N PRO A 113 3.84 12.02 -23.25
CA PRO A 113 2.82 11.82 -22.21
C PRO A 113 1.40 11.83 -22.76
N VAL A 114 0.53 10.99 -22.19
CA VAL A 114 -0.86 10.84 -22.62
C VAL A 114 -1.60 12.17 -22.46
N ARG A 115 -2.21 12.64 -23.55
CA ARG A 115 -2.92 13.93 -23.63
C ARG A 115 -4.36 13.73 -24.09
N TYR A 116 -5.27 14.47 -23.47
CA TYR A 116 -6.69 14.48 -23.80
C TYR A 116 -7.11 15.86 -24.30
N VAL A 117 -8.13 15.85 -25.17
CA VAL A 117 -8.87 17.05 -25.56
C VAL A 117 -10.33 16.83 -25.17
N PHE A 118 -10.86 17.65 -24.28
CA PHE A 118 -12.24 17.55 -23.80
C PHE A 118 -12.87 18.95 -23.77
N ASN A 119 -13.98 19.13 -24.49
CA ASN A 119 -14.67 20.42 -24.62
C ASN A 119 -13.73 21.59 -24.99
N GLY A 120 -12.82 21.36 -25.93
CA GLY A 120 -11.83 22.35 -26.37
C GLY A 120 -10.67 22.60 -25.38
N LYS A 121 -10.73 22.04 -24.17
CA LYS A 121 -9.64 22.10 -23.19
C LYS A 121 -8.66 20.96 -23.42
N LYS A 122 -7.36 21.26 -23.36
CA LYS A 122 -6.27 20.27 -23.44
C LYS A 122 -5.79 19.92 -22.05
N GLY A 123 -5.61 18.64 -21.77
CA GLY A 123 -5.09 18.13 -20.51
C GLY A 123 -4.13 16.97 -20.73
N PHE A 124 -3.38 16.61 -19.69
CA PHE A 124 -2.61 15.37 -19.64
C PHE A 124 -3.32 14.38 -18.71
N LEU A 125 -3.05 13.08 -18.88
CA LEU A 125 -3.44 12.07 -17.90
C LEU A 125 -2.76 12.43 -16.56
N SER A 126 -3.54 12.96 -15.62
CA SER A 126 -3.11 13.29 -14.26
C SER A 126 -3.81 12.34 -13.29
N TYR A 127 -3.17 11.20 -13.07
CA TYR A 127 -3.65 10.12 -12.21
C TYR A 127 -2.48 9.32 -11.62
N TYR A 128 -2.74 8.50 -10.60
CA TYR A 128 -1.73 7.60 -10.04
C TYR A 128 -1.51 6.38 -10.96
N ILE A 129 -0.52 6.48 -11.85
CA ILE A 129 -0.28 5.51 -12.93
C ILE A 129 0.87 4.52 -12.66
N GLY A 130 1.48 4.54 -11.47
CA GLY A 130 2.68 3.76 -11.16
C GLY A 130 2.53 2.26 -11.42
N ALA A 131 1.41 1.67 -11.04
CA ALA A 131 1.17 0.23 -11.24
C ALA A 131 0.93 -0.18 -12.71
N TYR A 132 0.67 0.78 -13.60
CA TYR A 132 0.31 0.53 -15.00
C TYR A 132 1.48 0.70 -15.96
N LEU A 133 2.50 1.47 -15.57
CA LEU A 133 3.58 1.86 -16.50
C LEU A 133 4.35 0.65 -17.03
N VAL A 134 4.83 -0.23 -16.16
CA VAL A 134 5.55 -1.44 -16.62
C VAL A 134 4.67 -2.33 -17.50
N PRO A 135 3.44 -2.69 -17.10
CA PRO A 135 2.51 -3.42 -17.97
C PRO A 135 2.23 -2.74 -19.32
N ALA A 136 2.02 -1.42 -19.34
CA ALA A 136 1.76 -0.67 -20.57
C ALA A 136 2.96 -0.70 -21.53
N PHE A 137 4.19 -0.58 -21.00
CA PHE A 137 5.41 -0.68 -21.80
C PHE A 137 5.61 -2.08 -22.39
N VAL A 138 5.24 -3.13 -21.66
CA VAL A 138 5.17 -4.49 -22.23
C VAL A 138 4.18 -4.52 -23.39
N GLY A 139 2.95 -4.02 -23.20
CA GLY A 139 1.97 -3.92 -24.30
C GLY A 139 2.49 -3.20 -25.54
N ARG A 140 3.19 -2.08 -25.35
CA ARG A 140 3.86 -1.35 -26.45
C ARG A 140 4.94 -2.17 -27.15
N ALA A 141 5.79 -2.87 -26.39
CA ALA A 141 6.83 -3.73 -26.95
C ALA A 141 6.25 -4.88 -27.79
N PHE A 142 5.04 -5.33 -27.46
CA PHE A 142 4.28 -6.33 -28.23
C PHE A 142 3.29 -5.68 -29.22
N GLY A 143 3.73 -4.63 -29.92
CA GLY A 143 2.97 -4.03 -31.03
C GLY A 143 1.71 -3.27 -30.60
N GLY A 144 1.65 -2.80 -29.36
CA GLY A 144 0.47 -2.10 -28.83
C GLY A 144 -0.63 -3.04 -28.34
N SER A 145 -0.30 -4.31 -28.04
CA SER A 145 -1.28 -5.31 -27.62
C SER A 145 -1.81 -5.04 -26.20
N PHE A 146 -3.14 -4.85 -26.10
CA PHE A 146 -3.84 -4.69 -24.83
C PHE A 146 -3.86 -5.98 -24.00
N ASP A 147 -3.98 -7.15 -24.65
CA ASP A 147 -3.99 -8.45 -23.96
C ASP A 147 -2.64 -8.72 -23.29
N ARG A 148 -1.53 -8.46 -24.01
CA ARG A 148 -0.18 -8.61 -23.43
C ARG A 148 0.09 -7.65 -22.28
N ALA A 149 -0.50 -6.46 -22.31
CA ALA A 149 -0.42 -5.54 -21.20
C ALA A 149 -1.23 -6.02 -19.99
N ASN A 150 -2.38 -6.67 -20.21
CA ASN A 150 -3.17 -7.28 -19.14
C ASN A 150 -2.48 -8.50 -18.53
N ASP A 151 -1.87 -9.36 -19.36
CA ASP A 151 -1.01 -10.46 -18.90
C ASP A 151 0.12 -9.93 -18.00
N ALA A 152 0.80 -8.88 -18.48
CA ALA A 152 1.87 -8.23 -17.74
C ALA A 152 1.36 -7.58 -16.45
N LEU A 153 0.16 -7.00 -16.44
CA LEU A 153 -0.47 -6.42 -15.26
C LEU A 153 -0.72 -7.49 -14.19
N LEU A 154 -1.29 -8.63 -14.57
CA LEU A 154 -1.49 -9.78 -13.69
C LEU A 154 -0.17 -10.24 -13.06
N LEU A 155 0.84 -10.51 -13.88
CA LEU A 155 2.16 -10.97 -13.41
C LEU A 155 2.86 -9.92 -12.54
N TRP A 156 2.80 -8.65 -12.94
CA TRP A 156 3.43 -7.55 -12.23
C TRP A 156 2.81 -7.36 -10.85
N THR A 157 1.48 -7.38 -10.72
CA THR A 157 0.81 -7.24 -9.42
C THR A 157 1.09 -8.44 -8.53
N ALA A 158 1.02 -9.67 -9.05
CA ALA A 158 1.34 -10.88 -8.29
C ALA A 158 2.79 -10.87 -7.77
N LEU A 159 3.73 -10.43 -8.61
CA LEU A 159 5.14 -10.27 -8.23
C LEU A 159 5.30 -9.27 -7.08
N GLY A 160 4.62 -8.12 -7.13
CA GLY A 160 4.73 -7.11 -6.08
C GLY A 160 4.16 -7.57 -4.74
N ILE A 161 3.01 -8.26 -4.75
CA ILE A 161 2.44 -8.89 -3.55
C ILE A 161 3.41 -9.94 -2.99
N PHE A 162 3.97 -10.78 -3.86
CA PHE A 162 4.91 -11.82 -3.46
C PHE A 162 6.20 -11.24 -2.84
N ILE A 163 6.77 -10.18 -3.43
CA ILE A 163 7.93 -9.48 -2.85
C ILE A 163 7.60 -8.93 -1.46
N ALA A 164 6.43 -8.30 -1.29
CA ALA A 164 6.00 -7.79 0.01
C ALA A 164 5.83 -8.92 1.04
N LEU A 165 5.22 -10.04 0.64
CA LEU A 165 5.06 -11.22 1.48
C LEU A 165 6.42 -11.79 1.93
N LEU A 166 7.40 -11.89 1.04
CA LEU A 166 8.75 -12.36 1.39
C LEU A 166 9.45 -11.41 2.37
N LEU A 167 9.25 -10.10 2.22
CA LEU A 167 9.76 -9.10 3.17
C LEU A 167 9.13 -9.28 4.54
N ILE A 168 7.80 -9.36 4.60
CA ILE A 168 7.06 -9.58 5.85
C ILE A 168 7.53 -10.87 6.53
N TYR A 169 7.63 -11.96 5.77
CA TYR A 169 8.13 -13.23 6.28
C TYR A 169 9.53 -13.12 6.88
N ARG A 170 10.45 -12.46 6.18
CA ARG A 170 11.81 -12.26 6.66
C ARG A 170 11.85 -11.46 7.96
N GLU A 171 11.08 -10.38 8.04
CA GLU A 171 11.05 -9.51 9.22
C GLU A 171 10.26 -10.14 10.39
N SER A 172 9.38 -11.10 10.14
CA SER A 172 8.65 -11.85 11.18
C SER A 172 9.55 -12.79 12.00
N GLY A 173 10.72 -13.16 11.45
CA GLY A 173 11.66 -14.10 12.07
C GLY A 173 11.24 -15.58 11.99
N LEU A 174 10.12 -15.88 11.32
CA LEU A 174 9.65 -17.24 11.05
C LEU A 174 10.62 -17.96 10.07
N ARG A 175 10.70 -19.29 10.16
CA ARG A 175 11.69 -20.10 9.43
C ARG A 175 11.12 -21.26 8.64
N LYS A 176 9.92 -21.74 8.99
CA LYS A 176 9.22 -22.80 8.26
C LYS A 176 8.53 -22.27 7.01
N GLY A 177 8.70 -22.92 5.87
CA GLY A 177 8.11 -22.50 4.61
C GLY A 177 6.58 -22.43 4.65
N ARG A 178 5.92 -23.37 5.35
CA ARG A 178 4.45 -23.34 5.52
C ARG A 178 3.92 -22.04 6.16
N ALA A 179 4.73 -21.37 6.99
CA ALA A 179 4.34 -20.10 7.59
C ALA A 179 4.15 -19.01 6.52
N LEU A 180 4.92 -19.05 5.42
CA LEU A 180 4.77 -18.14 4.29
C LEU A 180 3.37 -18.23 3.68
N VAL A 181 2.89 -19.45 3.45
CA VAL A 181 1.56 -19.70 2.87
C VAL A 181 0.45 -19.34 3.85
N ILE A 182 0.63 -19.63 5.15
CA ILE A 182 -0.36 -19.25 6.18
C ILE A 182 -0.48 -17.73 6.28
N MET A 183 0.64 -16.98 6.24
CA MET A 183 0.57 -15.52 6.23
C MET A 183 -0.12 -14.99 4.97
N LEU A 184 0.19 -15.55 3.79
CA LEU A 184 -0.50 -15.16 2.57
C LEU A 184 -2.00 -15.37 2.70
N ALA A 185 -2.43 -16.55 3.17
CA ALA A 185 -3.84 -16.84 3.38
C ALA A 185 -4.48 -15.87 4.39
N ALA A 186 -3.78 -15.54 5.47
CA ALA A 186 -4.24 -14.59 6.47
C ALA A 186 -4.39 -13.16 5.94
N ILE A 187 -3.45 -12.70 5.10
CA ILE A 187 -3.53 -11.40 4.42
C ILE A 187 -4.69 -11.39 3.42
N VAL A 188 -4.77 -12.40 2.54
CA VAL A 188 -5.86 -12.51 1.55
C VAL A 188 -7.22 -12.48 2.24
N LEU A 189 -7.39 -13.23 3.32
CA LEU A 189 -8.66 -13.34 4.04
C LEU A 189 -8.87 -12.25 5.09
N PHE A 190 -7.96 -11.27 5.19
CA PHE A 190 -8.10 -10.19 6.15
C PHE A 190 -9.28 -9.29 5.79
N ALA A 191 -10.19 -9.12 6.75
CA ALA A 191 -11.31 -8.22 6.66
C ALA A 191 -11.59 -7.61 8.04
N THR A 192 -12.19 -6.42 8.06
CA THR A 192 -12.81 -5.89 9.26
C THR A 192 -14.08 -6.68 9.57
N PHE A 193 -14.63 -6.50 10.78
CA PHE A 193 -15.89 -7.10 11.19
C PHE A 193 -17.12 -6.33 10.66
N VAL A 194 -16.97 -5.53 9.59
CA VAL A 194 -18.07 -4.74 9.01
C VAL A 194 -19.21 -5.64 8.56
N CYS A 195 -18.92 -6.76 7.88
CA CYS A 195 -19.98 -7.67 7.43
C CYS A 195 -20.83 -8.26 8.56
N PRO A 196 -20.25 -8.94 9.58
CA PRO A 196 -21.05 -9.46 10.69
C PRO A 196 -21.72 -8.36 11.51
N LEU A 197 -21.08 -7.21 11.72
CA LEU A 197 -21.70 -6.09 12.44
C LEU A 197 -22.78 -5.37 11.64
N SER A 198 -22.72 -5.41 10.30
CA SER A 198 -23.78 -4.86 9.46
C SER A 198 -25.11 -5.57 9.65
N ALA A 199 -25.11 -6.86 9.99
CA ALA A 199 -26.34 -7.59 10.30
C ALA A 199 -26.98 -7.15 11.63
N ILE A 200 -26.17 -6.69 12.58
CA ILE A 200 -26.65 -6.08 13.83
C ILE A 200 -27.15 -4.67 13.52
N PHE A 201 -26.35 -3.90 12.77
CA PHE A 201 -26.69 -2.54 12.36
C PHE A 201 -28.00 -2.47 11.60
N SER A 202 -28.25 -3.40 10.67
CA SER A 202 -29.47 -3.45 9.87
C SER A 202 -30.75 -3.66 10.70
N ARG A 203 -30.64 -4.26 11.90
CA ARG A 203 -31.78 -4.42 12.81
C ARG A 203 -32.10 -3.16 13.61
N TRP A 204 -31.09 -2.35 13.90
CA TRP A 204 -31.24 -1.17 14.76
C TRP A 204 -31.40 0.13 13.96
N ARG A 205 -30.82 0.20 12.76
CA ARG A 205 -30.85 1.34 11.83
C ARG A 205 -31.09 0.87 10.39
N PRO A 206 -32.22 0.19 10.10
CA PRO A 206 -32.54 -0.30 8.76
C PRO A 206 -32.58 0.81 7.68
N GLU A 207 -32.88 2.04 8.07
CA GLU A 207 -32.94 3.21 7.20
C GLU A 207 -31.57 3.75 6.78
N GLU A 208 -30.50 3.42 7.53
CA GLU A 208 -29.14 3.90 7.26
C GLU A 208 -28.25 2.85 6.62
N VAL A 209 -28.63 1.57 6.67
CA VAL A 209 -27.76 0.44 6.30
C VAL A 209 -27.27 0.53 4.86
N GLY A 210 -25.98 0.26 4.69
CA GLY A 210 -25.32 0.11 3.40
C GLY A 210 -25.50 -1.29 2.81
N ASP A 211 -24.60 -1.66 1.89
CA ASP A 211 -24.58 -3.02 1.33
C ASP A 211 -24.09 -4.10 2.32
N GLY A 212 -23.52 -3.69 3.46
CA GLY A 212 -23.00 -4.59 4.49
C GLY A 212 -21.78 -5.40 4.07
N LEU A 213 -21.18 -5.10 2.92
CA LEU A 213 -19.95 -5.70 2.41
C LEU A 213 -18.83 -4.67 2.37
N HIS A 214 -19.10 -3.55 1.73
CA HIS A 214 -18.22 -2.42 1.54
C HIS A 214 -18.61 -1.25 2.44
N TRP A 215 -19.91 -0.98 2.53
CA TRP A 215 -20.48 0.17 3.22
C TRP A 215 -21.34 -0.29 4.38
N LEU A 216 -21.00 0.18 5.58
CA LEU A 216 -21.87 -0.01 6.74
C LEU A 216 -23.15 0.84 6.62
N SER A 217 -23.03 2.05 6.05
CA SER A 217 -24.13 2.99 5.89
C SER A 217 -24.15 3.66 4.52
N ASN A 218 -25.35 3.92 4.00
CA ASN A 218 -25.59 4.72 2.79
C ASN A 218 -25.71 6.23 3.10
N THR A 219 -25.85 6.60 4.37
CA THR A 219 -25.98 8.00 4.81
C THR A 219 -24.61 8.58 5.16
N ILE A 220 -23.81 7.81 5.91
CA ILE A 220 -22.45 8.20 6.30
C ILE A 220 -21.44 7.34 5.55
N TRP A 221 -20.73 7.98 4.62
CA TRP A 221 -19.73 7.34 3.76
C TRP A 221 -18.42 7.14 4.52
N ILE A 222 -18.34 6.03 5.24
CA ILE A 222 -17.13 5.53 5.89
C ILE A 222 -16.94 4.05 5.54
N GLN A 223 -15.71 3.67 5.21
CA GLN A 223 -15.41 2.34 4.73
C GLN A 223 -13.98 1.93 5.05
N TYR A 224 -13.83 0.75 5.64
CA TYR A 224 -12.57 0.00 5.72
C TYR A 224 -12.74 -1.33 5.00
N SER A 225 -12.14 -1.42 3.81
CA SER A 225 -12.26 -2.56 2.90
C SER A 225 -11.45 -3.77 3.37
N SER A 226 -11.92 -4.97 3.01
CA SER A 226 -11.11 -6.20 3.07
C SER A 226 -9.99 -6.18 2.03
N ASP A 227 -8.96 -7.00 2.22
CA ASP A 227 -7.83 -7.07 1.29
C ASP A 227 -8.25 -7.64 -0.07
N ILE A 228 -9.21 -8.58 -0.11
CA ILE A 228 -9.84 -9.06 -1.36
C ILE A 228 -10.54 -7.92 -2.11
N THR A 229 -11.33 -7.11 -1.40
CA THR A 229 -11.99 -5.94 -1.99
C THR A 229 -10.96 -4.94 -2.51
N LEU A 230 -9.91 -4.65 -1.73
CA LEU A 230 -8.86 -3.72 -2.11
C LEU A 230 -8.15 -4.17 -3.39
N LEU A 231 -7.76 -5.44 -3.51
CA LEU A 231 -7.11 -5.92 -4.74
C LEU A 231 -8.07 -5.88 -5.93
N SER A 232 -9.35 -6.22 -5.73
CA SER A 232 -10.31 -6.33 -6.83
C SER A 232 -10.79 -4.97 -7.35
N TYR A 233 -10.79 -3.91 -6.54
CA TYR A 233 -11.24 -2.58 -6.97
C TYR A 233 -10.10 -1.59 -7.16
N VAL A 234 -9.08 -1.64 -6.29
CA VAL A 234 -8.05 -0.62 -6.18
C VAL A 234 -6.66 -1.24 -6.02
N PHE A 235 -6.31 -2.15 -6.93
CA PHE A 235 -5.04 -2.86 -6.92
C PHE A 235 -3.80 -1.94 -6.80
N PRO A 236 -3.71 -0.72 -7.39
CA PRO A 236 -2.55 0.14 -7.20
C PRO A 236 -2.38 0.57 -5.74
N GLN A 237 -3.49 0.87 -5.05
CA GLN A 237 -3.53 1.24 -3.64
C GLN A 237 -3.14 0.07 -2.75
N MET A 238 -3.72 -1.12 -2.98
CA MET A 238 -3.42 -2.34 -2.24
C MET A 238 -1.93 -2.68 -2.34
N LEU A 239 -1.43 -2.72 -3.58
CA LEU A 239 -0.06 -3.08 -3.90
C LEU A 239 0.96 -2.13 -3.25
N SER A 240 0.75 -0.82 -3.43
CA SER A 240 1.63 0.20 -2.87
C SER A 240 1.56 0.26 -1.35
N GLY A 241 0.37 0.07 -0.77
CA GLY A 241 0.20 -0.02 0.68
C GLY A 241 0.94 -1.22 1.27
N LEU A 242 0.81 -2.41 0.67
CA LEU A 242 1.42 -3.64 1.19
C LEU A 242 2.95 -3.59 1.11
N LEU A 243 3.50 -3.14 -0.03
CA LEU A 243 4.95 -2.91 -0.16
C LEU A 243 5.45 -1.80 0.77
N GLY A 244 4.69 -0.71 0.93
CA GLY A 244 5.02 0.39 1.83
C GLY A 244 5.09 -0.07 3.29
N VAL A 245 4.09 -0.82 3.77
CA VAL A 245 4.07 -1.40 5.12
C VAL A 245 5.21 -2.41 5.31
N ALA A 246 5.44 -3.30 4.34
CA ALA A 246 6.51 -4.30 4.41
C ALA A 246 7.90 -3.65 4.50
N LEU A 247 8.18 -2.66 3.65
CA LEU A 247 9.44 -1.91 3.68
C LEU A 247 9.57 -1.06 4.95
N PHE A 248 8.50 -0.40 5.38
CA PHE A 248 8.54 0.38 6.61
C PHE A 248 8.79 -0.48 7.83
N LYS A 249 8.20 -1.68 7.92
CA LYS A 249 8.54 -2.64 8.97
C LYS A 249 10.04 -2.98 8.95
N ALA A 250 10.61 -3.23 7.77
CA ALA A 250 12.04 -3.55 7.62
C ALA A 250 13.00 -2.39 7.96
N PHE A 251 12.54 -1.15 7.84
CA PHE A 251 13.32 0.08 8.09
C PHE A 251 12.73 0.94 9.22
N ARG A 252 11.91 0.36 10.11
CA ARG A 252 11.10 1.08 11.10
C ARG A 252 11.90 1.98 12.01
N HIS A 253 13.12 1.57 12.37
CA HIS A 253 14.03 2.31 13.24
C HIS A 253 15.13 3.07 12.47
N GLU A 254 15.12 2.98 11.14
CA GLU A 254 16.09 3.62 10.26
C GLU A 254 15.47 4.91 9.67
N TYR A 255 15.22 5.90 10.53
CA TYR A 255 14.57 7.19 10.17
C TYR A 255 15.26 7.90 9.00
N ASP A 256 16.57 7.67 8.83
CA ASP A 256 17.35 8.18 7.73
C ASP A 256 16.94 7.62 6.37
N LYS A 257 16.12 6.57 6.29
CA LYS A 257 15.72 5.89 5.04
C LYS A 257 14.23 5.97 4.75
N TRP A 258 13.45 6.57 5.64
CA TRP A 258 11.98 6.61 5.56
C TRP A 258 11.46 7.24 4.27
N GLY A 259 12.13 8.28 3.77
CA GLY A 259 11.79 8.90 2.50
C GLY A 259 11.83 7.92 1.33
N LEU A 260 12.74 6.93 1.35
CA LEU A 260 12.86 5.94 0.28
C LEU A 260 11.62 5.08 0.15
N VAL A 261 10.96 4.79 1.27
CA VAL A 261 9.72 4.03 1.31
C VAL A 261 8.56 4.90 0.82
N LEU A 262 8.53 6.17 1.26
CA LEU A 262 7.37 7.04 1.09
C LEU A 262 7.26 7.67 -0.31
N ALA A 263 8.36 8.15 -0.87
CA ALA A 263 8.37 8.90 -2.13
C ALA A 263 7.73 8.18 -3.34
N PRO A 264 8.00 6.89 -3.63
CA PRO A 264 7.45 6.25 -4.81
C PRO A 264 5.94 6.01 -4.70
N LEU A 265 5.39 5.94 -3.48
CA LEU A 265 3.96 5.69 -3.25
C LEU A 265 3.08 6.77 -3.86
N VAL A 266 3.58 8.00 -4.00
CA VAL A 266 2.88 9.12 -4.64
C VAL A 266 2.35 8.72 -6.02
N LEU A 267 3.16 8.03 -6.82
CA LEU A 267 2.80 7.66 -8.18
C LEU A 267 1.81 6.48 -8.24
N TYR A 268 1.73 5.66 -7.19
CA TYR A 268 0.81 4.53 -7.12
C TYR A 268 -0.53 4.88 -6.47
N SER A 269 -0.54 5.80 -5.51
CA SER A 269 -1.75 6.33 -4.89
C SER A 269 -1.42 7.52 -3.97
N ALA A 270 -2.04 8.67 -4.25
CA ALA A 270 -1.92 9.86 -3.42
C ALA A 270 -2.42 9.63 -1.98
N PHE A 271 -3.53 8.91 -1.82
CA PHE A 271 -4.10 8.65 -0.50
C PHE A 271 -3.31 7.62 0.29
N VAL A 272 -2.73 6.60 -0.35
CA VAL A 272 -1.86 5.64 0.35
C VAL A 272 -0.57 6.33 0.78
N PHE A 273 0.01 7.18 -0.06
CA PHE A 273 1.12 8.05 0.33
C PHE A 273 0.78 8.89 1.56
N LEU A 274 -0.37 9.59 1.56
CA LEU A 274 -0.80 10.40 2.69
C LEU A 274 -1.02 9.54 3.94
N GLY A 275 -1.71 8.41 3.80
CA GLY A 275 -1.95 7.45 4.88
C GLY A 275 -0.66 6.93 5.50
N MET A 276 0.30 6.59 4.65
CA MET A 276 1.60 6.10 5.06
C MET A 276 2.41 7.19 5.76
N ALA A 277 2.39 8.42 5.23
CA ALA A 277 3.05 9.56 5.86
C ALA A 277 2.49 9.84 7.26
N VAL A 278 1.16 9.82 7.43
CA VAL A 278 0.52 9.99 8.74
C VAL A 278 0.88 8.83 9.66
N LEU A 279 0.87 7.57 9.20
CA LEU A 279 1.28 6.42 10.00
C LEU A 279 2.73 6.56 10.49
N MET A 280 3.66 6.90 9.60
CA MET A 280 5.06 7.11 9.93
C MET A 280 5.23 8.30 10.89
N LEU A 281 4.46 9.38 10.73
CA LEU A 281 4.50 10.52 11.63
C LEU A 281 3.99 10.16 13.03
N THR A 282 2.84 9.48 13.14
CA THR A 282 2.28 9.03 14.42
C THR A 282 3.30 8.16 15.16
N VAL A 283 3.93 7.24 14.43
CA VAL A 283 5.02 6.40 14.93
C VAL A 283 6.21 7.22 15.44
N LEU A 284 6.66 8.23 14.69
CA LEU A 284 7.79 9.09 15.09
C LEU A 284 7.46 9.87 16.36
N VAL A 285 6.24 10.41 16.46
CA VAL A 285 5.75 11.11 17.65
C VAL A 285 5.71 10.16 18.85
N SER A 286 5.23 8.93 18.67
CA SER A 286 5.26 7.91 19.73
C SER A 286 6.69 7.59 20.17
N ASP A 287 7.64 7.43 19.23
CA ASP A 287 9.02 7.14 19.57
C ASP A 287 9.70 8.31 20.29
N LEU A 288 9.42 9.56 19.90
CA LEU A 288 9.93 10.76 20.57
C LEU A 288 9.39 10.91 21.99
N TYR A 289 8.13 10.50 22.21
CA TYR A 289 7.51 10.51 23.53
C TYR A 289 8.11 9.45 24.45
N VAL A 290 8.44 8.27 23.92
CA VAL A 290 9.03 7.16 24.70
C VAL A 290 10.54 7.31 24.86
N GLN A 291 11.25 7.82 23.85
CA GLN A 291 12.71 7.97 23.83
C GLN A 291 13.10 9.44 23.87
N GLU A 292 13.39 9.96 25.06
CA GLU A 292 13.70 11.38 25.28
C GLU A 292 14.93 11.91 24.52
N GLN A 293 15.79 11.05 23.94
CA GLN A 293 17.03 11.43 23.25
C GLN A 293 17.08 11.06 21.76
N LEU A 294 15.95 10.89 21.09
CA LEU A 294 15.96 10.60 19.65
C LEU A 294 16.43 11.83 18.83
N SER A 295 17.55 11.70 18.12
CA SER A 295 18.10 12.81 17.33
C SER A 295 17.36 12.96 15.99
N LEU A 296 16.60 14.05 15.85
CA LEU A 296 15.92 14.43 14.61
C LEU A 296 16.89 14.72 13.45
N LYS A 297 18.19 14.89 13.72
CA LYS A 297 19.21 15.09 12.67
C LYS A 297 19.25 13.92 11.68
N SER A 298 18.93 12.71 12.13
CA SER A 298 18.88 11.51 11.28
C SER A 298 17.84 11.62 10.17
N ILE A 299 16.78 12.41 10.36
CA ILE A 299 15.72 12.64 9.37
C ILE A 299 16.25 13.46 8.19
N PHE A 300 17.21 14.37 8.42
CA PHE A 300 17.84 15.20 7.38
C PHE A 300 19.00 14.46 6.69
N SER A 301 18.76 13.23 6.27
CA SER A 301 19.73 12.39 5.56
C SER A 301 19.73 12.66 4.05
N LEU A 302 20.80 12.24 3.37
CA LEU A 302 20.83 12.27 1.90
C LEU A 302 19.68 11.45 1.28
N TYR A 303 19.36 10.28 1.84
CA TYR A 303 18.26 9.45 1.33
C TYR A 303 16.92 10.19 1.39
N ASN A 304 16.62 10.84 2.52
CA ASN A 304 15.37 11.56 2.72
C ASN A 304 15.29 12.84 1.88
N ILE A 305 16.40 13.57 1.72
CA ILE A 305 16.45 14.77 0.86
C ILE A 305 16.22 14.40 -0.61
N CYS A 306 16.91 13.36 -1.13
CA CYS A 306 16.68 12.89 -2.49
C CYS A 306 15.25 12.38 -2.70
N SER A 307 14.70 11.69 -1.70
CA SER A 307 13.31 11.22 -1.70
C SER A 307 12.31 12.36 -1.69
N LEU A 308 12.58 13.45 -0.96
CA LEU A 308 11.74 14.64 -0.92
C LEU A 308 11.69 15.32 -2.30
N ILE A 309 12.82 15.45 -2.98
CA ILE A 309 12.88 16.00 -4.35
C ILE A 309 12.05 15.14 -5.31
N THR A 310 12.20 13.81 -5.21
CA THR A 310 11.43 12.85 -6.01
C THR A 310 9.93 12.99 -5.75
N ALA A 311 9.52 12.95 -4.47
CA ALA A 311 8.14 13.09 -4.06
C ALA A 311 7.55 14.44 -4.49
N ALA A 312 8.29 15.54 -4.36
CA ALA A 312 7.85 16.87 -4.77
C ALA A 312 7.52 16.92 -6.27
N ALA A 313 8.38 16.35 -7.13
CA ALA A 313 8.11 16.27 -8.56
C ALA A 313 6.83 15.46 -8.86
N LEU A 314 6.65 14.31 -8.20
CA LEU A 314 5.46 13.47 -8.37
C LEU A 314 4.18 14.14 -7.85
N VAL A 315 4.26 14.85 -6.72
CA VAL A 315 3.13 15.61 -6.15
C VAL A 315 2.76 16.76 -7.07
N LEU A 316 3.73 17.49 -7.64
CA LEU A 316 3.46 18.56 -8.61
C LEU A 316 2.67 18.05 -9.82
N TYR A 317 2.98 16.85 -10.31
CA TYR A 317 2.21 16.22 -11.37
C TYR A 317 0.74 15.94 -10.97
N LEU A 318 0.50 15.49 -9.73
CA LEU A 318 -0.85 15.21 -9.23
C LEU A 318 -1.63 16.47 -8.80
N LEU A 319 -0.93 17.54 -8.41
CA LEU A 319 -1.55 18.83 -8.07
C LEU A 319 -2.35 19.40 -9.24
N GLY A 320 -1.98 19.07 -10.47
CA GLY A 320 -2.77 19.39 -11.65
C GLY A 320 -4.21 18.87 -11.58
N ASN A 321 -4.45 17.70 -10.98
CA ASN A 321 -5.80 17.16 -10.75
C ASN A 321 -6.50 17.85 -9.57
N ILE A 322 -5.76 18.12 -8.49
CA ILE A 322 -6.32 18.68 -7.25
C ILE A 322 -6.80 20.12 -7.44
N ILE A 323 -6.05 20.93 -8.20
CA ILE A 323 -6.30 22.37 -8.38
C ILE A 323 -7.33 22.64 -9.48
N GLN A 324 -7.64 21.65 -10.34
CA GLN A 324 -8.62 21.82 -11.40
C GLN A 324 -10.04 22.08 -10.87
N GLU A 325 -10.76 22.95 -11.57
CA GLU A 325 -12.20 23.16 -11.32
C GLU A 325 -12.94 21.85 -11.45
N ARG A 326 -13.68 21.49 -10.41
CA ARG A 326 -14.48 20.27 -10.40
C ARG A 326 -15.85 20.52 -11.02
N PRO A 327 -16.44 19.51 -11.68
CA PRO A 327 -17.83 19.56 -12.08
C PRO A 327 -18.76 19.93 -10.90
N PRO A 328 -19.85 20.67 -11.14
CA PRO A 328 -20.85 20.99 -10.12
C PRO A 328 -21.34 19.71 -9.42
N GLY A 329 -21.43 19.75 -8.08
CA GLY A 329 -21.94 18.62 -7.28
C GLY A 329 -20.91 17.56 -6.88
N ILE A 330 -19.62 17.72 -7.23
CA ILE A 330 -18.55 16.83 -6.75
C ILE A 330 -17.84 17.49 -5.55
N PRO A 331 -18.09 17.04 -4.30
CA PRO A 331 -17.41 17.59 -3.14
C PRO A 331 -15.92 17.25 -3.21
N GLY A 332 -15.11 18.30 -3.41
CA GLY A 332 -13.66 18.17 -3.52
C GLY A 332 -12.86 18.70 -2.35
N ALA A 333 -13.51 19.45 -1.46
CA ALA A 333 -12.86 20.02 -0.31
C ALA A 333 -12.67 18.97 0.78
N PHE A 334 -11.54 19.09 1.48
CA PHE A 334 -11.35 18.48 2.78
C PHE A 334 -12.40 19.02 3.75
N GLY A 335 -12.93 18.15 4.61
CA GLY A 335 -13.87 18.55 5.66
C GLY A 335 -13.97 17.53 6.77
N ILE A 336 -14.87 17.81 7.71
CA ILE A 336 -15.18 16.93 8.85
C ILE A 336 -16.47 16.18 8.57
N THR A 337 -16.51 14.90 8.90
CA THR A 337 -17.71 14.06 8.82
C THR A 337 -18.68 14.47 9.93
N ASP A 338 -19.93 14.77 9.56
CA ASP A 338 -20.98 15.14 10.51
C ASP A 338 -21.74 13.89 10.96
N TYR A 339 -21.68 13.58 12.25
CA TYR A 339 -22.34 12.44 12.87
C TYR A 339 -23.59 12.81 13.67
N ARG A 340 -24.09 14.06 13.58
CA ARG A 340 -25.33 14.44 14.26
C ARG A 340 -26.48 13.55 13.80
N GLY A 341 -27.12 12.85 14.74
CA GLY A 341 -28.17 11.85 14.45
C GLY A 341 -27.67 10.45 14.06
N HIS A 342 -26.38 10.30 13.77
CA HIS A 342 -25.74 9.09 13.22
C HIS A 342 -24.59 8.56 14.09
N PHE A 343 -24.55 8.91 15.37
CA PHE A 343 -23.47 8.49 16.29
C PHE A 343 -23.36 6.96 16.42
N PHE A 344 -24.49 6.25 16.34
CA PHE A 344 -24.49 4.79 16.38
C PHE A 344 -23.73 4.16 15.20
N THR A 345 -23.77 4.79 14.03
CA THR A 345 -23.03 4.38 12.83
C THR A 345 -21.53 4.46 13.05
N LEU A 346 -21.04 5.54 13.66
CA LEU A 346 -19.63 5.67 14.07
C LEU A 346 -19.23 4.57 15.08
N LEU A 347 -20.05 4.34 16.11
CA LEU A 347 -19.76 3.36 17.15
C LEU A 347 -19.65 1.94 16.59
N ILE A 348 -20.57 1.52 15.73
CA ILE A 348 -20.53 0.19 15.10
C ILE A 348 -19.37 0.08 14.10
N PHE A 349 -19.11 1.15 13.35
CA PHE A 349 -17.96 1.19 12.44
C PHE A 349 -16.64 1.04 13.20
N ASP A 350 -16.47 1.77 14.30
CA ASP A 350 -15.24 1.70 15.10
C ASP A 350 -15.07 0.36 15.79
N ALA A 351 -16.17 -0.22 16.31
CA ALA A 351 -16.17 -1.57 16.83
C ALA A 351 -15.71 -2.60 15.77
N ALA A 352 -16.09 -2.41 14.49
CA ALA A 352 -15.80 -3.34 13.41
C ALA A 352 -14.30 -3.57 13.19
N TRP A 353 -13.46 -2.57 13.46
CA TRP A 353 -12.02 -2.72 13.31
C TRP A 353 -11.30 -2.80 14.67
N ALA A 354 -11.82 -2.16 15.72
CA ALA A 354 -11.23 -2.18 17.06
C ALA A 354 -11.19 -3.59 17.68
N LEU A 355 -12.11 -4.48 17.29
CA LEU A 355 -12.10 -5.89 17.71
C LEU A 355 -10.77 -6.60 17.37
N TRP A 356 -10.13 -6.25 16.25
CA TRP A 356 -8.81 -6.81 15.92
C TRP A 356 -7.75 -6.42 16.96
N PHE A 357 -7.78 -5.19 17.46
CA PHE A 357 -6.86 -4.75 18.50
C PHE A 357 -7.12 -5.47 19.83
N VAL A 358 -8.38 -5.71 20.19
CA VAL A 358 -8.72 -6.53 21.37
C VAL A 358 -8.15 -7.94 21.21
N ILE A 359 -8.34 -8.60 20.07
CA ILE A 359 -7.83 -9.95 19.81
C ILE A 359 -6.30 -9.97 19.86
N LEU A 360 -5.65 -9.00 19.21
CA LEU A 360 -4.19 -8.93 19.15
C LEU A 360 -3.58 -8.64 20.53
N TYR A 361 -4.11 -7.67 21.28
CA TYR A 361 -3.61 -7.31 22.62
C TYR A 361 -3.98 -8.31 23.70
N ALA A 362 -5.08 -9.05 23.56
CA ALA A 362 -5.42 -10.14 24.48
C ALA A 362 -4.52 -11.37 24.25
N GLY A 363 -4.10 -11.60 23.00
CA GLY A 363 -3.29 -12.77 22.63
C GLY A 363 -1.80 -12.67 22.93
N ASP A 364 -1.24 -11.46 23.13
CA ASP A 364 0.19 -11.27 23.40
C ASP A 364 0.47 -9.89 24.03
N ASP A 365 1.02 -9.87 25.25
CA ASP A 365 1.40 -8.64 25.95
C ASP A 365 2.44 -7.82 25.16
N LYS A 366 3.32 -8.46 24.37
CA LYS A 366 4.32 -7.72 23.57
C LYS A 366 3.71 -6.91 22.44
N LYS A 367 2.51 -7.27 21.99
CA LYS A 367 1.80 -6.47 20.99
C LYS A 367 1.26 -5.19 21.60
N ARG A 368 1.03 -5.14 22.91
CA ARG A 368 0.63 -3.92 23.62
C ARG A 368 1.74 -2.86 23.57
N ASP A 369 2.99 -3.28 23.54
CA ASP A 369 4.16 -2.41 23.41
C ASP A 369 4.57 -2.12 21.95
N ASN A 370 3.82 -2.66 20.97
CA ASN A 370 4.12 -2.44 19.57
C ASN A 370 3.66 -1.05 19.12
N ALA A 371 4.58 -0.08 19.14
CA ALA A 371 4.33 1.30 18.73
C ALA A 371 3.74 1.42 17.32
N LEU A 372 4.10 0.53 16.39
CA LEU A 372 3.54 0.54 15.03
C LEU A 372 2.06 0.13 15.03
N LEU A 373 1.69 -0.88 15.82
CA LEU A 373 0.29 -1.30 15.96
C LEU A 373 -0.54 -0.22 16.67
N ALA A 374 -0.01 0.38 17.75
CA ALA A 374 -0.66 1.50 18.43
C ALA A 374 -0.90 2.70 17.50
N ALA A 375 0.12 3.08 16.70
CA ALA A 375 -0.01 4.14 15.72
C ALA A 375 -1.07 3.83 14.65
N ALA A 376 -1.15 2.58 14.19
CA ALA A 376 -2.20 2.14 13.27
C ALA A 376 -3.60 2.32 13.91
N ALA A 377 -3.79 1.97 15.18
CA ALA A 377 -5.04 2.18 15.90
C ALA A 377 -5.43 3.66 15.95
N ILE A 378 -4.49 4.53 16.34
CA ILE A 378 -4.71 5.98 16.41
C ILE A 378 -5.16 6.52 15.06
N ASN A 379 -4.48 6.14 13.98
CA ASN A 379 -4.84 6.59 12.64
C ASN A 379 -6.24 6.09 12.22
N LEU A 380 -6.56 4.82 12.50
CA LEU A 380 -7.88 4.25 12.18
C LEU A 380 -9.01 4.89 12.99
N PHE A 381 -8.75 5.42 14.19
CA PHE A 381 -9.72 6.25 14.92
C PHE A 381 -9.89 7.63 14.29
N ILE A 382 -8.85 8.21 13.69
CA ILE A 382 -8.91 9.58 13.16
C ILE A 382 -9.64 9.65 11.81
N TYR A 383 -9.41 8.70 10.91
CA TYR A 383 -9.92 8.78 9.54
C TYR A 383 -11.44 8.91 9.38
N PRO A 384 -12.31 8.28 10.19
CA PRO A 384 -13.77 8.41 10.05
C PRO A 384 -14.25 9.85 10.19
N PHE A 385 -13.55 10.66 11.00
CA PHE A 385 -13.87 12.07 11.21
C PHE A 385 -13.46 12.99 10.05
N LEU A 386 -12.64 12.49 9.11
CA LEU A 386 -12.14 13.27 7.98
C LEU A 386 -12.86 12.84 6.70
N ARG A 387 -13.20 13.82 5.86
CA ARG A 387 -13.80 13.57 4.54
C ARG A 387 -13.10 14.33 3.42
N MET A 388 -12.86 13.64 2.31
CA MET A 388 -12.45 14.22 1.04
C MET A 388 -12.75 13.24 -0.10
N GLY A 389 -13.23 13.75 -1.22
CA GLY A 389 -13.64 12.92 -2.37
C GLY A 389 -15.12 12.57 -2.34
N TYR A 390 -15.62 12.06 -3.47
CA TYR A 390 -17.07 11.86 -3.68
C TYR A 390 -17.65 10.81 -2.72
N TYR A 391 -16.90 9.72 -2.49
CA TYR A 391 -17.29 8.62 -1.60
C TYR A 391 -16.44 8.59 -0.32
N ASN A 392 -15.94 9.75 0.13
CA ASN A 392 -14.95 9.83 1.22
C ASN A 392 -13.70 8.96 0.97
N ASP A 393 -13.07 9.19 -0.18
CA ASP A 393 -11.84 8.51 -0.61
C ASP A 393 -10.70 8.66 0.41
N LEU A 394 -10.67 9.75 1.19
CA LEU A 394 -9.68 9.92 2.25
C LEU A 394 -9.81 8.85 3.33
N CYS A 395 -10.99 8.70 3.95
CA CYS A 395 -11.20 7.67 4.95
C CYS A 395 -10.96 6.26 4.38
N MET A 396 -11.46 6.02 3.17
CA MET A 396 -11.38 4.71 2.52
C MET A 396 -9.97 4.32 2.07
N ARG A 397 -9.16 5.26 1.57
CA ARG A 397 -7.89 4.95 0.90
C ARG A 397 -6.66 5.34 1.72
N ALA A 398 -6.74 6.37 2.55
CA ALA A 398 -5.62 6.73 3.44
C ALA A 398 -5.53 5.82 4.67
N SER A 399 -6.60 5.09 5.01
CA SER A 399 -6.58 4.07 6.07
C SER A 399 -5.84 2.79 5.67
N ILE A 400 -5.61 2.54 4.37
CA ILE A 400 -5.04 1.28 3.85
C ILE A 400 -3.72 0.90 4.54
N PRO A 401 -2.70 1.79 4.70
CA PRO A 401 -1.47 1.42 5.40
C PRO A 401 -1.68 0.99 6.86
N ALA A 402 -2.60 1.64 7.57
CA ALA A 402 -2.91 1.29 8.96
C ALA A 402 -3.67 -0.05 9.03
N LEU A 403 -4.65 -0.28 8.15
CA LEU A 403 -5.34 -1.57 8.03
C LEU A 403 -4.37 -2.71 7.69
N LEU A 404 -3.48 -2.50 6.72
CA LEU A 404 -2.48 -3.48 6.33
C LEU A 404 -1.47 -3.76 7.44
N THR A 405 -1.15 -2.77 8.28
CA THR A 405 -0.35 -2.99 9.48
C THR A 405 -1.03 -3.97 10.45
N VAL A 406 -2.34 -3.84 10.63
CA VAL A 406 -3.15 -4.78 11.42
C VAL A 406 -3.17 -6.15 10.74
N ALA A 407 -3.45 -6.21 9.43
CA ALA A 407 -3.48 -7.43 8.64
C ALA A 407 -2.17 -8.22 8.73
N VAL A 408 -1.04 -7.55 8.51
CA VAL A 408 0.30 -8.13 8.59
C VAL A 408 0.59 -8.65 10.00
N THR A 409 0.27 -7.88 11.04
CA THR A 409 0.48 -8.32 12.43
C THR A 409 -0.38 -9.54 12.77
N THR A 410 -1.62 -9.58 12.30
CA THR A 410 -2.49 -10.76 12.42
C THR A 410 -1.91 -11.96 11.70
N ALA A 411 -1.43 -11.78 10.46
CA ALA A 411 -0.84 -12.83 9.65
C ALA A 411 0.39 -13.45 10.32
N GLU A 412 1.32 -12.63 10.83
CA GLU A 412 2.51 -13.07 11.55
C GLU A 412 2.16 -13.90 12.79
N SER A 413 1.13 -13.44 13.52
CA SER A 413 0.66 -14.10 14.74
C SER A 413 0.05 -15.47 14.44
N LEU A 414 -0.83 -15.53 13.44
CA LEU A 414 -1.48 -16.76 13.02
C LEU A 414 -0.46 -17.76 12.48
N ALA A 415 0.45 -17.29 11.62
CA ALA A 415 1.49 -18.13 11.05
C ALA A 415 2.46 -18.67 12.09
N GLY A 416 2.89 -17.86 13.07
CA GLY A 416 3.71 -18.34 14.19
C GLY A 416 2.99 -19.43 15.00
N ALA A 417 1.72 -19.20 15.35
CA ALA A 417 0.92 -20.16 16.09
C ALA A 417 0.71 -21.49 15.33
N MET A 418 0.25 -21.42 14.08
CA MET A 418 -0.08 -22.59 13.27
C MET A 418 1.16 -23.33 12.75
N ALA A 419 2.25 -22.62 12.46
CA ALA A 419 3.52 -23.25 12.09
C ALA A 419 4.24 -23.87 13.29
N GLY A 420 3.72 -23.71 14.52
CA GLY A 420 4.37 -24.18 15.74
C GLY A 420 5.74 -23.52 15.93
N GLU A 421 5.87 -22.26 15.51
CA GLU A 421 7.04 -21.42 15.72
C GLU A 421 6.62 -20.32 16.68
N ARG A 422 6.84 -20.53 17.99
CA ARG A 422 6.83 -19.38 18.90
C ARG A 422 7.90 -18.42 18.38
N GLN A 423 7.50 -17.17 18.10
CA GLN A 423 8.39 -16.12 17.63
C GLN A 423 9.70 -16.16 18.43
N MET A 424 10.76 -16.66 17.81
CA MET A 424 12.08 -16.74 18.42
C MET A 424 12.68 -15.34 18.36
N ARG A 425 12.40 -14.61 19.44
CA ARG A 425 13.15 -13.52 20.07
C ARG A 425 14.30 -12.96 19.22
N LYS A 426 14.19 -11.69 18.83
CA LYS A 426 15.34 -10.78 18.85
C LYS A 426 15.17 -9.80 20.01
#